data_AF-A0A803NM52-F1
#
_entry.id   AF-A0A803NM52-F1
#
_cell.length_a   1.000
_cell.length_b   1.000
_cell.length_c   1.000
_cell.angle_alpha   90.00
_cell.angle_beta   90.00
_cell.angle_gamma   90.00
#
_symmetry.space_group_name_H-M   'P 1'
#
loop_
_entity.id
_entity.type
_entity.pdbx_description
1 polymer ?
#
loop_
_entity_poly.entity_id
_entity_poly.type
_entity_poly.pdbx_seq_one_letter_code
_entity_poly.pdbx_strand_id
1 'polypeptide(L)'
;MRVKVTLDVNVPLKRRMKLRRTTGEEGFWAMFKYEFLPTFYFICRILGHSEKFCLKRFDTLADQIIQPYGAWVRAQPRRRHHLIRSQWLQNGDDDESEYSAGTITGVNRQQSPINLL
;
A
#
# COMPACT_ATOMS: atom_id res chain seq x y z
N MET A 1 -7.66 12.76 -0.89
CA MET A 1 -8.47 12.31 -2.04
C MET A 1 -7.72 11.20 -2.75
N ARG A 2 -8.39 10.11 -3.17
CA ARG A 2 -7.84 9.01 -3.96
C ARG A 2 -8.77 8.78 -5.15
N VAL A 3 -8.24 8.64 -6.35
CA VAL A 3 -9.03 8.42 -7.57
C VAL A 3 -8.36 7.29 -8.35
N LYS A 4 -9.17 6.39 -8.92
CA LYS A 4 -8.69 5.34 -9.81
C LYS A 4 -8.70 5.88 -11.24
N VAL A 5 -7.58 5.75 -11.93
CA VAL A 5 -7.41 6.22 -13.31
C VAL A 5 -6.73 5.15 -14.14
N THR A 6 -7.04 5.12 -15.43
CA THR A 6 -6.26 4.36 -16.42
C THR A 6 -5.07 5.22 -16.85
N LEU A 7 -3.87 4.65 -16.84
CA LEU A 7 -2.64 5.33 -17.23
C LEU A 7 -1.95 4.54 -18.34
N ASP A 8 -1.40 5.23 -19.33
CA ASP A 8 -0.47 4.63 -20.27
C ASP A 8 0.89 4.46 -19.58
N VAL A 9 1.38 3.23 -19.56
CA VAL A 9 2.64 2.85 -18.90
C VAL A 9 3.87 3.28 -19.70
N ASN A 10 3.71 3.52 -21.00
CA ASN A 10 4.79 3.91 -21.90
C ASN A 10 5.07 5.42 -21.86
N VAL A 11 4.24 6.19 -21.16
CA VAL A 11 4.34 7.64 -21.06
C VAL A 11 4.90 8.04 -19.69
N PRO A 12 5.76 9.09 -19.62
CA PRO A 12 6.26 9.62 -18.36
C PRO A 12 5.15 9.96 -17.35
N LEU A 13 5.26 9.42 -16.15
CA LEU A 13 4.31 9.66 -15.06
C LEU A 13 4.24 11.16 -14.70
N LYS A 14 3.04 11.74 -14.58
CA LYS A 14 2.87 13.16 -14.26
C LYS A 14 3.08 13.44 -12.77
N ARG A 15 3.84 14.48 -12.41
CA ARG A 15 4.04 14.85 -11.00
C ARG A 15 2.93 15.73 -10.44
N ARG A 16 2.49 16.69 -11.25
CA ARG A 16 1.51 17.70 -10.87
C ARG A 16 0.67 18.10 -12.07
N MET A 17 -0.51 18.63 -11.82
CA MET A 17 -1.38 19.20 -12.83
C MET A 17 -1.99 20.50 -12.32
N LYS A 18 -2.06 21.53 -13.17
CA LYS A 18 -2.79 22.76 -12.85
C LYS A 18 -4.28 22.49 -13.08
N LEU A 19 -5.07 22.59 -12.03
CA LEU A 19 -6.51 22.45 -12.07
C LEU A 19 -7.12 23.85 -12.16
N ARG A 20 -8.02 24.06 -13.11
CA ARG A 20 -8.76 25.32 -13.27
C ARG A 20 -10.08 25.24 -12.52
N ARG A 21 -10.45 26.32 -11.84
CA ARG A 21 -11.77 26.48 -11.24
C ARG A 21 -12.69 27.14 -12.27
N THR A 22 -13.95 26.73 -12.32
CA THR A 22 -14.94 27.27 -13.29
C THR A 22 -15.30 28.74 -13.02
N THR A 23 -15.13 29.21 -11.79
CA THR A 23 -15.68 30.51 -11.32
C THR A 23 -14.59 31.48 -10.82
N GLY A 24 -13.38 31.43 -11.36
CA GLY A 24 -12.30 32.34 -10.95
C GLY A 24 -10.99 32.11 -11.72
N GLU A 25 -10.16 33.14 -11.78
CA GLU A 25 -9.04 33.23 -12.73
C GLU A 25 -7.81 32.38 -12.34
N GLU A 26 -7.60 32.13 -11.04
CA GLU A 26 -6.39 31.42 -10.61
C GLU A 26 -6.65 29.94 -10.27
N GLY A 27 -6.11 29.07 -11.13
CA GLY A 27 -6.08 27.63 -10.90
C GLY A 27 -4.98 27.21 -9.92
N PHE A 28 -5.16 26.08 -9.23
CA PHE A 28 -4.19 25.55 -8.27
C PHE A 28 -3.42 24.35 -8.82
N TRP A 29 -2.23 24.08 -8.29
CA TRP A 29 -1.45 22.90 -8.63
C TRP A 29 -1.83 21.73 -7.73
N ALA A 30 -2.31 20.64 -8.31
CA ALA A 30 -2.46 19.37 -7.62
C ALA A 30 -1.18 18.55 -7.75
N MET A 31 -0.63 18.09 -6.62
CA MET A 31 0.48 17.13 -6.61
C MET A 31 -0.07 15.70 -6.57
N PHE A 32 0.53 14.81 -7.35
CA PHE A 32 0.12 13.42 -7.42
C PHE A 32 1.02 12.52 -6.59
N LYS A 33 0.38 11.60 -5.88
CA LYS A 33 1.00 10.43 -5.27
C LYS A 33 0.27 9.19 -5.78
N TYR A 34 1.01 8.12 -6.00
CA TYR A 34 0.54 6.93 -6.69
C TYR A 34 0.47 5.75 -5.73
N GLU A 35 -0.67 5.06 -5.77
CA GLU A 35 -0.85 3.75 -5.13
C GLU A 35 -0.56 2.64 -6.12
N PHE A 36 -0.12 1.49 -5.62
CA PHE A 36 0.25 0.33 -6.46
C PHE A 36 1.25 0.68 -7.56
N LEU A 37 2.16 1.64 -7.30
CA LEU A 37 3.18 2.03 -8.24
C LEU A 37 4.15 0.84 -8.45
N PRO A 38 4.23 0.23 -9.65
CA PRO A 38 5.14 -0.89 -9.92
C PRO A 38 6.61 -0.43 -9.91
N THR A 39 7.51 -1.25 -10.47
CA THR A 39 8.89 -0.84 -10.70
C THR A 39 8.93 0.45 -11.51
N PHE A 40 9.64 1.45 -11.00
CA PHE A 40 9.64 2.81 -11.53
C PHE A 40 11.03 3.42 -11.38
N TYR A 41 11.59 3.88 -12.48
CA TYR A 41 12.85 4.62 -12.47
C TYR A 41 12.59 6.14 -12.46
N PHE A 42 13.04 6.79 -11.39
CA PHE A 42 12.68 8.19 -11.08
C PHE A 42 13.15 9.21 -12.12
N ILE A 43 14.19 8.90 -12.89
CA ILE A 43 14.80 9.81 -13.87
C ILE A 43 14.04 9.76 -15.20
N CYS A 44 13.80 8.56 -15.76
CA CYS A 44 13.08 8.42 -17.04
C CYS A 44 11.55 8.55 -16.90
N ARG A 45 11.02 8.29 -15.70
CA ARG A 45 9.60 8.41 -15.32
C ARG A 45 8.67 7.41 -16.02
N ILE A 46 9.21 6.37 -16.64
CA ILE A 46 8.44 5.30 -17.29
C ILE A 46 8.24 4.15 -16.30
N LEU A 47 7.08 3.49 -16.37
CA LEU A 47 6.76 2.34 -15.53
C LEU A 47 7.32 1.05 -16.12
N GLY A 48 7.56 0.05 -15.28
CA GLY A 48 7.85 -1.32 -15.70
C GLY A 48 9.33 -1.68 -15.79
N HIS A 49 10.26 -0.77 -15.49
CA HIS A 49 11.68 -1.10 -15.44
C HIS A 49 12.40 -0.37 -14.30
N SER A 50 13.52 -0.96 -13.87
CA SER A 50 14.44 -0.34 -12.92
C SER A 50 15.54 0.41 -13.67
N GLU A 51 16.33 1.18 -12.93
CA GLU A 51 17.48 1.90 -13.46
C GLU A 51 18.37 1.03 -14.37
N LYS A 52 18.66 -0.21 -13.94
CA LYS A 52 19.56 -1.13 -14.66
C LYS A 52 19.05 -1.53 -16.05
N PHE A 53 17.75 -1.45 -16.28
CA PHE A 53 17.09 -1.85 -17.53
C PHE A 53 16.51 -0.66 -18.29
N CYS A 54 16.85 0.57 -17.90
CA CYS A 54 16.43 1.77 -18.62
C CYS A 54 17.30 1.96 -19.86
N LEU A 55 16.69 1.92 -21.04
CA LEU A 55 17.37 2.21 -22.30
C LEU A 55 17.94 3.64 -22.35
N LYS A 56 17.29 4.58 -21.65
CA LYS A 56 17.66 5.99 -21.61
C LYS A 56 18.61 6.36 -20.48
N ARG A 57 19.20 5.37 -19.79
CA ARG A 57 20.04 5.61 -18.60
C ARG A 57 21.29 6.43 -18.94
N PHE A 58 21.85 6.21 -20.12
CA PHE A 58 23.10 6.83 -20.56
C PHE A 58 22.90 8.01 -21.51
N ASP A 59 21.65 8.39 -21.78
CA ASP A 59 21.33 9.54 -22.65
C ASP A 59 21.75 10.87 -22.02
N THR A 60 21.82 10.92 -20.68
CA THR A 60 22.15 12.12 -19.92
C THR A 60 23.42 11.88 -19.10
N LEU A 61 24.35 12.83 -19.14
CA LEU A 61 25.55 12.81 -18.29
C LEU A 61 25.14 12.89 -16.81
N ALA A 62 25.83 12.14 -15.95
CA ALA A 62 25.52 12.03 -14.52
C ALA A 62 25.39 13.40 -13.83
N ASP A 63 26.27 14.34 -14.18
CA ASP A 63 26.32 15.70 -13.61
C ASP A 63 25.11 16.57 -13.98
N GLN A 64 24.34 16.17 -15.00
CA GLN A 64 23.17 16.89 -15.48
C GLN A 64 21.85 16.22 -15.06
N ILE A 65 21.91 15.10 -14.34
CA ILE A 65 20.73 14.35 -13.92
C ILE A 65 20.04 15.08 -12.77
N ILE A 66 18.97 15.81 -13.09
CA ILE A 66 18.04 16.33 -12.09
C ILE A 66 17.02 15.23 -11.81
N GLN A 67 17.08 14.61 -10.63
CA GLN A 67 16.10 13.62 -10.19
C GLN A 67 14.82 14.32 -9.72
N PRO A 68 13.74 14.35 -10.51
CA PRO A 68 12.63 15.23 -10.22
C PRO A 68 11.47 14.45 -9.55
N TYR A 69 11.71 13.21 -9.17
CA TYR A 69 10.81 12.29 -8.48
C TYR A 69 11.60 11.56 -7.39
N GLY A 70 10.95 11.26 -6.26
CA GLY A 70 11.55 10.47 -5.19
C GLY A 70 10.55 9.53 -4.54
N ALA A 71 10.94 8.90 -3.44
CA ALA A 71 10.09 7.97 -2.69
C ALA A 71 8.73 8.59 -2.29
N TRP A 72 8.69 9.91 -2.12
CA TRP A 72 7.47 10.70 -1.81
C TRP A 72 6.36 10.62 -2.87
N VAL A 73 6.66 10.15 -4.07
CA VAL A 73 5.68 9.91 -5.15
C VAL A 73 4.81 8.69 -4.84
N ARG A 74 5.29 7.76 -4.01
CA ARG A 74 4.49 6.64 -3.52
C ARG A 74 3.53 7.14 -2.44
N ALA A 75 2.25 6.88 -2.62
CA ALA A 75 1.27 7.11 -1.57
C ALA A 75 1.42 6.05 -0.47
N GLN A 76 1.24 6.45 0.78
CA GLN A 76 1.24 5.50 1.90
C GLN A 76 0.04 4.55 1.78
N PRO A 77 0.24 3.24 2.01
CA PRO A 77 -0.87 2.29 2.10
C PRO A 77 -1.87 2.76 3.15
N ARG A 78 -3.16 2.62 2.84
CA ARG A 78 -4.18 2.81 3.86
C ARG A 78 -4.05 1.65 4.84
N ARG A 79 -3.76 1.93 6.11
CA ARG A 79 -3.87 0.92 7.17
C ARG A 79 -5.33 0.45 7.18
N ARG A 80 -5.59 -0.71 6.60
CA ARG A 80 -6.83 -1.42 6.88
C ARG A 80 -6.63 -1.94 8.29
N HIS A 81 -7.44 -1.46 9.23
CA HIS A 81 -7.56 -2.12 10.52
C HIS A 81 -8.13 -3.50 10.21
N HIS A 82 -7.26 -4.48 9.96
CA HIS A 82 -7.66 -5.87 9.99
C HIS A 82 -8.03 -6.09 11.45
N LEU A 83 -9.32 -5.91 11.77
CA LEU A 83 -9.91 -6.67 12.86
C LEU A 83 -9.46 -8.10 12.58
N ILE A 84 -8.77 -8.69 13.55
CA ILE A 84 -8.12 -9.99 13.48
C ILE A 84 -9.19 -11.05 13.21
N ARG A 85 -9.56 -11.18 11.94
CA ARG A 85 -10.35 -12.24 11.35
C ARG A 85 -10.10 -12.14 9.84
N SER A 86 -9.11 -12.87 9.36
CA SER A 86 -8.94 -13.06 7.93
C SER A 86 -10.23 -13.69 7.40
N GLN A 87 -10.76 -13.14 6.31
CA GLN A 87 -11.99 -13.57 5.65
C GLN A 87 -11.98 -15.06 5.22
N TRP A 88 -10.80 -15.68 5.25
CA TRP A 88 -10.55 -17.08 4.89
C TRP A 88 -10.40 -18.02 6.09
N LEU A 89 -10.43 -17.50 7.32
CA LEU A 89 -10.54 -18.33 8.53
C LEU A 89 -12.03 -18.59 8.76
N GLN A 90 -12.51 -19.71 8.22
CA GLN A 90 -13.80 -20.27 8.59
C GLN A 90 -13.65 -20.82 10.00
N ASN A 91 -14.38 -20.25 10.96
CA ASN A 91 -14.53 -20.89 12.25
C ASN A 91 -15.35 -22.15 11.98
N GLY A 92 -14.74 -23.32 12.13
CA GLY A 92 -15.48 -24.57 12.18
C GLY A 92 -16.22 -24.59 13.51
N ASP A 93 -17.45 -24.10 13.50
CA ASP A 93 -18.41 -24.39 14.56
C ASP A 93 -19.03 -25.75 14.19
N ASP A 94 -18.37 -26.84 14.60
CA ASP A 94 -18.93 -28.18 14.50
C ASP A 94 -20.01 -28.33 15.60
N ASP A 95 -21.23 -28.67 15.16
CA ASP A 95 -22.48 -28.75 15.92
C ASP A 95 -22.40 -29.49 17.27
N GLU A 96 -22.96 -28.85 18.30
CA GLU A 96 -23.36 -29.43 19.58
C GLU A 96 -24.50 -30.45 19.37
N SER A 97 -24.19 -31.75 19.47
CA SER A 97 -25.21 -32.79 19.68
C SER A 97 -25.12 -33.34 21.09
N GLU A 98 -26.13 -33.02 21.90
CA GLU A 98 -26.42 -33.58 23.22
C GLU A 98 -26.38 -35.12 23.23
N TYR A 99 -25.52 -35.70 24.07
CA TYR A 99 -25.77 -37.00 24.70
C TYR A 99 -25.25 -36.97 26.14
N SER A 100 -26.17 -37.10 27.09
CA SER A 100 -25.90 -37.10 28.52
C SER A 100 -25.26 -38.41 28.98
N ALA A 101 -24.22 -38.31 29.82
CA ALA A 101 -24.14 -38.93 31.15
C ALA A 101 -22.68 -39.00 31.65
N GLY A 102 -22.45 -38.56 32.90
CA GLY A 102 -21.27 -39.01 33.67
C GLY A 102 -20.58 -37.92 34.49
N THR A 103 -21.07 -37.68 35.70
CA THR A 103 -20.40 -37.01 36.82
C THR A 103 -18.95 -37.46 37.01
N ILE A 104 -18.02 -36.53 37.31
CA ILE A 104 -17.14 -36.55 38.50
C ILE A 104 -16.39 -35.21 38.59
N THR A 105 -16.31 -34.78 39.85
CA THR A 105 -15.75 -33.57 40.45
C THR A 105 -14.29 -33.26 40.15
N GLY A 106 -13.94 -31.97 40.15
CA GLY A 106 -12.82 -31.51 40.99
C GLY A 106 -11.75 -30.61 40.36
N VAL A 107 -11.62 -29.44 40.99
CA VAL A 107 -10.38 -28.70 41.31
C VAL A 107 -9.89 -27.63 40.33
N ASN A 108 -10.22 -26.41 40.74
CA ASN A 108 -9.59 -25.11 40.49
C ASN A 108 -8.05 -25.13 40.67
N ARG A 109 -7.29 -24.54 39.73
CA ARG A 109 -5.92 -24.09 40.02
C ARG A 109 -5.58 -22.78 39.30
N GLN A 110 -5.15 -21.86 40.15
CA GLN A 110 -4.77 -20.47 39.92
C GLN A 110 -3.66 -20.28 38.88
N GLN A 111 -3.72 -19.14 38.18
CA GLN A 111 -2.65 -18.56 37.40
C GLN A 111 -1.46 -18.15 38.28
N SER A 112 -0.25 -18.23 37.72
CA SER A 112 0.87 -17.36 38.09
C SER A 112 1.72 -17.07 36.84
N PRO A 113 2.26 -15.84 36.67
CA PRO A 113 3.07 -15.47 35.51
C PRO A 113 4.55 -15.78 35.74
N ILE A 114 5.28 -16.14 34.68
CA ILE A 114 6.74 -16.24 34.69
C ILE A 114 7.30 -14.92 34.15
N ASN A 115 8.03 -14.19 35.00
CA ASN A 115 8.95 -13.13 34.58
C ASN A 115 10.25 -13.75 34.06
N LEU A 116 10.80 -13.20 32.99
CA LEU A 116 12.17 -13.44 32.55
C LEU A 116 12.88 -12.11 32.36
N LEU A 117 14.07 -12.05 32.95
CA LEU A 117 15.07 -10.98 32.96
C LEU A 117 15.41 -10.45 31.56
#